data_AF-W9Y7N5-F1
#
_entry.id   AF-W9Y7N5-F1
#
_cell.length_a   1.000
_cell.length_b   1.000
_cell.length_c   1.000
_cell.angle_alpha   90.00
_cell.angle_beta   90.00
_cell.angle_gamma   90.00
#
_symmetry.space_group_name_H-M   'P 1'
#
loop_
_entity.id
_entity.type
_entity.pdbx_description
1 polymer ?
#
loop_
_entity_poly.entity_id
_entity_poly.type
_entity_poly.pdbx_seq_one_letter_code
_entity_poly.pdbx_strand_id
1 'polypeptide(L)'
;MDDSLYDTSWLLHHISRLTPSLHDLLTPSLSDQDEDQDEDDQQTQLSAHAEALRASLGQDRPRYEEEEEREKLGGLKQCTWRRLRMWSNDHSPGKRRSVVGRKRKRDDAPTTSTSTSTSTSSDYHGLIISLVYDKATYKFIIYTADLVGGEDQQAPTRPRTRTGGRPSKKDMSRRPTITTTSTTSMTSNSFGNGAVLLSKSSPSALKALTRYLADTFALTEPITPLKLPSLLIQTTLERYLTSIAVLLGRRGRATADTRCSVFESVIGTVRLTVSFAPPVAPSLKSLDVNVPSRTVGLLYRRRLDGADQNQDRDQDQARGRGDKQQQYQHQHQARGRGDQQDQNMSDRPTDLDFMATLTSWILDRTGLNIDPPPPPTDRIIDDNNKENNETSTHDDPSQAGEEDEREESEEDYQVNQAPAKKSTTTTQSQPQHPPMRISRISTGAYAISTEGRLKFAWKPVEMVDGITREGEDEGGGEDEDEDDARTQNMVRGANHELLKAVLEEAIRQAGEGG
;
A
#
# COMPACT_ATOMS: atom_id res chain seq x y z
N MET A 1 -4.62 5.01 -12.67
CA MET A 1 -5.64 4.24 -11.90
C MET A 1 -6.82 3.93 -12.81
N ASP A 2 -7.18 2.65 -12.95
CA ASP A 2 -8.25 2.16 -13.86
C ASP A 2 -9.66 2.57 -13.37
N ASP A 3 -10.55 2.93 -14.30
CA ASP A 3 -11.91 3.42 -14.02
C ASP A 3 -12.78 2.37 -13.33
N SER A 4 -12.46 1.08 -13.52
CA SER A 4 -13.21 -0.02 -12.91
C SER A 4 -13.14 -0.05 -11.38
N LEU A 5 -12.18 0.65 -10.77
CA LEU A 5 -12.02 0.78 -9.31
C LEU A 5 -13.05 1.72 -8.67
N TYR A 6 -13.66 2.61 -9.46
CA TYR A 6 -14.54 3.66 -8.97
C TYR A 6 -15.99 3.19 -8.82
N ASP A 7 -16.70 3.86 -7.93
CA ASP A 7 -18.11 3.63 -7.55
C ASP A 7 -18.43 2.19 -7.12
N THR A 8 -17.39 1.46 -6.71
CA THR A 8 -17.46 0.09 -6.24
C THR A 8 -16.89 0.01 -4.82
N SER A 9 -17.63 -0.66 -3.93
CA SER A 9 -17.10 -1.04 -2.62
C SER A 9 -16.40 -2.38 -2.74
N TRP A 10 -15.13 -2.41 -2.40
CA TRP A 10 -14.23 -3.54 -2.45
C TRP A 10 -14.04 -4.12 -1.04
N LEU A 11 -14.05 -5.45 -0.95
CA LEU A 11 -13.53 -6.22 0.17
C LEU A 11 -12.06 -6.53 -0.11
N LEU A 12 -11.19 -6.22 0.84
CA LEU A 12 -9.76 -6.41 0.76
C LEU A 12 -9.38 -7.74 1.42
N HIS A 13 -8.61 -8.53 0.69
CA HIS A 13 -7.99 -9.75 1.18
C HIS A 13 -6.50 -9.67 0.90
N HIS A 14 -5.69 -10.39 1.68
CA HIS A 14 -4.28 -10.53 1.41
C HIS A 14 -3.97 -11.95 0.93
N ILE A 15 -3.02 -12.05 0.01
CA ILE A 15 -2.40 -13.27 -0.46
C ILE A 15 -0.97 -13.23 0.09
N SER A 16 -0.66 -14.05 1.09
CA SER A 16 0.63 -13.95 1.79
C SER A 16 1.82 -14.19 0.88
N ARG A 17 1.71 -15.19 0.01
CA ARG A 17 2.79 -15.58 -0.87
C ARG A 17 2.27 -15.88 -2.27
N LEU A 18 2.72 -15.07 -3.23
CA LEU A 18 2.55 -15.40 -4.63
C LEU A 18 3.48 -16.55 -5.01
N THR A 19 2.92 -17.54 -5.70
CA THR A 19 3.73 -18.56 -6.39
C THR A 19 4.29 -17.98 -7.69
N PRO A 20 5.40 -18.51 -8.21
CA PRO A 20 6.00 -18.02 -9.45
C PRO A 20 5.00 -17.98 -10.60
N SER A 21 4.17 -19.02 -10.76
CA SER A 21 3.17 -19.08 -11.84
C SER A 21 2.09 -18.00 -11.72
N LEU A 22 1.66 -17.64 -10.50
CA LEU A 22 0.71 -16.54 -10.32
C LEU A 22 1.39 -15.18 -10.54
N HIS A 23 2.64 -15.04 -10.10
CA HIS A 23 3.43 -13.84 -10.33
C HIS A 23 3.68 -13.59 -11.83
N ASP A 24 4.05 -14.63 -12.58
CA ASP A 24 4.23 -14.60 -14.04
C ASP A 24 2.92 -14.24 -14.75
N LEU A 25 1.77 -14.62 -14.18
CA LEU A 25 0.47 -14.24 -14.72
C LEU A 25 0.13 -12.76 -14.48
N LEU A 26 0.66 -12.16 -13.40
CA LEU A 26 0.48 -10.73 -13.07
C LEU A 26 1.44 -9.84 -13.86
N THR A 27 2.65 -10.32 -14.12
CA THR A 27 3.78 -9.53 -14.63
C THR A 27 3.93 -9.71 -16.15
N PRO A 28 4.00 -8.62 -16.95
CA PRO A 28 4.34 -8.71 -18.36
C PRO A 28 5.73 -9.32 -18.56
N SER A 29 5.88 -10.24 -19.51
CA SER A 29 7.19 -10.67 -19.95
C SER A 29 7.84 -9.49 -20.67
N LEU A 30 8.97 -9.00 -20.15
CA LEU A 30 9.72 -7.90 -20.75
C LEU A 30 10.70 -8.40 -21.82
N SER A 31 10.30 -9.35 -22.67
CA SER A 31 11.15 -9.82 -23.76
C SER A 31 11.31 -8.67 -24.77
N ASP A 32 12.56 -8.29 -25.08
CA ASP A 32 12.88 -7.31 -26.13
C ASP A 32 12.55 -7.81 -27.56
N GLN A 33 11.92 -8.97 -27.72
CA GLN A 33 11.61 -9.59 -29.01
C GLN A 33 10.10 -9.63 -29.23
N ASP A 34 9.64 -8.97 -30.30
CA ASP A 34 8.29 -9.00 -30.85
C ASP A 34 7.13 -8.80 -29.83
N GLU A 35 7.01 -7.57 -29.29
CA GLU A 35 5.93 -7.16 -28.36
C GLU A 35 4.52 -7.63 -28.78
N ASP A 36 4.22 -7.59 -30.07
CA ASP A 36 2.91 -7.99 -30.62
C ASP A 36 2.63 -9.49 -30.42
N GLN A 37 3.65 -10.34 -30.54
CA GLN A 37 3.47 -11.79 -30.40
C GLN A 37 3.31 -12.19 -28.93
N ASP A 38 4.05 -11.55 -28.04
CA ASP A 38 3.95 -11.76 -26.60
C ASP A 38 2.56 -11.37 -26.06
N GLU A 39 1.94 -10.29 -26.59
CA GLU A 39 0.59 -9.90 -26.19
C GLU A 39 -0.49 -10.96 -26.54
N ASP A 40 -0.40 -11.56 -27.74
CA ASP A 40 -1.35 -12.59 -28.20
C ASP A 40 -1.22 -13.90 -27.40
N ASP A 41 0.01 -14.35 -27.14
CA ASP A 41 0.28 -15.54 -26.33
C ASP A 41 -0.21 -15.33 -24.89
N GLN A 42 0.04 -14.15 -24.34
CA GLN A 42 -0.43 -13.78 -23.00
C GLN A 42 -1.96 -13.70 -22.93
N GLN A 43 -2.61 -13.11 -23.94
CA GLN A 43 -4.07 -13.03 -24.00
C GLN A 43 -4.70 -14.42 -24.13
N THR A 44 -4.04 -15.34 -24.84
CA THR A 44 -4.44 -16.75 -24.95
C THR A 44 -4.36 -17.45 -23.59
N GLN A 45 -3.26 -17.25 -22.86
CA GLN A 45 -3.09 -17.79 -21.51
C GLN A 45 -4.18 -17.27 -20.54
N LEU A 46 -4.46 -15.97 -20.54
CA LEU A 46 -5.51 -15.37 -19.72
C LEU A 46 -6.90 -15.90 -20.07
N SER A 47 -7.17 -16.13 -21.35
CA SER A 47 -8.43 -16.70 -21.83
C SER A 47 -8.60 -18.15 -21.37
N ALA A 48 -7.53 -18.94 -21.38
CA ALA A 48 -7.53 -20.31 -20.85
C ALA A 48 -7.84 -20.33 -19.34
N HIS A 49 -7.25 -19.43 -18.55
CA HIS A 49 -7.59 -19.29 -17.13
C HIS A 49 -9.04 -18.84 -16.91
N ALA A 50 -9.58 -17.97 -17.77
CA ALA A 50 -10.97 -17.55 -17.72
C ALA A 50 -11.95 -18.71 -17.93
N GLU A 51 -11.67 -19.58 -18.90
CA GLU A 51 -12.46 -20.78 -19.17
C GLU A 51 -12.34 -21.81 -18.04
N ALA A 52 -11.13 -22.02 -17.52
CA ALA A 52 -10.89 -22.92 -16.40
C ALA A 52 -11.62 -22.47 -15.12
N LEU A 53 -11.56 -21.17 -14.78
CA LEU A 53 -12.33 -20.61 -13.67
C LEU A 53 -13.83 -20.76 -13.91
N ARG A 54 -14.30 -20.51 -15.13
CA ARG A 54 -15.72 -20.69 -15.48
C ARG A 54 -16.19 -22.13 -15.24
N ALA A 55 -15.37 -23.12 -15.59
CA ALA A 55 -15.67 -24.53 -15.34
C ALA A 55 -15.66 -24.88 -13.84
N SER A 56 -14.78 -24.26 -13.05
CA SER A 56 -14.68 -24.51 -11.61
C SER A 56 -15.78 -23.85 -10.78
N LEU A 57 -16.41 -22.76 -11.27
CA LEU A 57 -17.44 -22.02 -10.51
C LEU A 57 -18.63 -22.90 -10.08
N GLY A 58 -18.98 -23.94 -10.84
CA GLY A 58 -20.05 -24.89 -10.53
C GLY A 58 -19.58 -26.18 -9.84
N GLN A 59 -18.27 -26.39 -9.70
CA GLN A 59 -17.75 -27.60 -9.06
C GLN A 59 -17.99 -27.55 -7.55
N ASP A 60 -18.38 -28.68 -6.97
CA ASP A 60 -18.64 -28.88 -5.54
C ASP A 60 -19.74 -28.02 -4.92
N ARG A 61 -20.55 -27.32 -5.71
CA ARG A 61 -21.69 -26.57 -5.19
C ARG A 61 -22.90 -27.48 -5.02
N PRO A 62 -23.57 -27.45 -3.85
CA PRO A 62 -24.88 -28.06 -3.73
C PRO A 62 -25.84 -27.50 -4.78
N ARG A 63 -26.61 -28.37 -5.44
CA ARG A 63 -27.53 -28.00 -6.52
C ARG A 63 -28.48 -26.85 -6.17
N TYR A 64 -28.88 -26.74 -4.90
CA TYR A 64 -29.75 -25.65 -4.43
C TYR A 64 -29.04 -24.28 -4.45
N GLU A 65 -27.73 -24.20 -4.16
CA GLU A 65 -26.98 -22.94 -4.22
C GLU A 65 -26.83 -22.46 -5.65
N GLU A 66 -26.61 -23.38 -6.60
CA GLU A 66 -26.53 -23.08 -8.02
C GLU A 66 -27.88 -22.56 -8.55
N GLU A 67 -28.98 -23.21 -8.17
CA GLU A 67 -30.32 -22.79 -8.58
C GLU A 67 -30.69 -21.42 -7.99
N GLU A 68 -30.38 -21.18 -6.72
CA GLU A 68 -30.57 -19.89 -6.06
C GLU A 68 -29.71 -18.78 -6.70
N GLU A 69 -28.43 -19.06 -6.99
CA GLU A 69 -27.56 -18.11 -7.68
C GLU A 69 -28.07 -17.82 -9.10
N ARG A 70 -28.48 -18.85 -9.84
CA ARG A 70 -29.07 -18.71 -11.18
C ARG A 70 -30.37 -17.93 -11.15
N GLU A 71 -31.20 -18.07 -10.12
CA GLU A 71 -32.43 -17.28 -9.98
C GLU A 71 -32.10 -15.81 -9.67
N LYS A 72 -31.14 -15.56 -8.77
CA LYS A 72 -30.77 -14.20 -8.33
C LYS A 72 -29.93 -13.44 -9.33
N LEU A 73 -28.95 -14.09 -9.95
CA LEU A 73 -27.95 -13.47 -10.84
C LEU A 73 -28.21 -13.77 -12.31
N GLY A 74 -28.98 -14.82 -12.61
CA GLY A 74 -29.08 -15.39 -13.96
C GLY A 74 -27.90 -16.30 -14.31
N GLY A 75 -27.81 -16.65 -15.59
CA GLY A 75 -26.70 -17.44 -16.11
C GLY A 75 -25.42 -16.60 -16.24
N LEU A 76 -24.27 -17.20 -15.96
CA LEU A 76 -22.98 -16.59 -16.25
C LEU A 76 -22.83 -16.43 -17.77
N LYS A 77 -22.72 -15.21 -18.26
CA LYS A 77 -22.52 -14.90 -19.67
C LYS A 77 -21.06 -14.91 -20.04
N GLN A 78 -20.23 -14.20 -19.27
CA GLN A 78 -18.83 -13.98 -19.62
C GLN A 78 -17.93 -14.13 -18.40
N CYS A 79 -16.76 -14.72 -18.60
CA CYS A 79 -15.65 -14.70 -17.65
C CYS A 79 -14.45 -14.12 -18.42
N THR A 80 -13.83 -13.05 -17.92
CA THR A 80 -12.66 -12.45 -18.56
C THR A 80 -11.57 -12.19 -17.54
N TRP A 81 -10.32 -12.33 -18.00
CA TRP A 81 -9.10 -12.01 -17.28
C TRP A 81 -8.34 -11.00 -18.13
N ARG A 82 -7.88 -9.90 -17.53
CA ARG A 82 -7.15 -8.85 -18.24
C ARG A 82 -6.09 -8.28 -17.31
N ARG A 83 -4.85 -8.14 -17.80
CA ARG A 83 -3.82 -7.40 -17.05
C ARG A 83 -4.18 -5.93 -17.00
N LEU A 84 -3.96 -5.32 -15.86
CA LEU A 84 -4.05 -3.88 -15.69
C LEU A 84 -2.70 -3.28 -16.09
N ARG A 85 -2.74 -2.21 -16.88
CA ARG A 85 -1.53 -1.52 -17.33
C ARG A 85 -0.68 -1.13 -16.11
N MET A 86 0.64 -1.40 -16.23
CA MET A 86 1.62 -1.10 -15.21
C MET A 86 1.54 0.36 -14.79
N TRP A 87 1.77 0.60 -13.50
CA TRP A 87 1.90 1.94 -12.97
C TRP A 87 3.39 2.18 -12.74
N SER A 88 4.09 2.72 -13.74
CA SER A 88 5.45 3.19 -13.54
C SER A 88 5.39 4.51 -12.77
N ASN A 89 6.14 4.57 -11.66
CA ASN A 89 6.33 5.81 -10.89
C ASN A 89 7.28 6.78 -11.60
N ASP A 90 7.99 6.29 -12.62
CA ASP A 90 8.88 7.10 -13.44
C ASP A 90 8.06 7.84 -14.52
N HIS A 91 7.52 8.98 -14.10
CA HIS A 91 6.87 9.95 -15.00
C HIS A 91 7.90 10.77 -15.77
N SER A 92 9.14 10.32 -15.88
CA SER A 92 10.04 10.80 -16.92
C SER A 92 9.37 10.42 -18.24
N PRO A 93 8.73 11.35 -18.99
CA PRO A 93 8.14 11.02 -20.28
C PRO A 93 9.27 10.38 -21.05
N GLY A 94 9.10 9.08 -21.33
CA GLY A 94 10.12 8.28 -21.93
C GLY A 94 10.58 9.06 -23.13
N LYS A 95 11.83 9.52 -23.07
CA LYS A 95 12.56 10.02 -24.21
C LYS A 95 12.73 8.77 -25.07
N ARG A 96 11.63 8.32 -25.70
CA ARG A 96 11.58 7.36 -26.78
C ARG A 96 12.55 8.00 -27.73
N ARG A 97 13.78 7.50 -27.70
CA ARG A 97 14.84 7.95 -28.58
C ARG A 97 14.29 7.57 -29.94
N SER A 98 13.57 8.51 -30.53
CA SER A 98 13.33 8.55 -31.95
C SER A 98 14.73 8.51 -32.53
N VAL A 99 15.18 7.31 -32.88
CA VAL A 99 16.43 7.07 -33.60
C VAL A 99 16.19 7.53 -35.03
N VAL A 100 15.75 8.77 -35.21
CA VAL A 100 15.79 9.44 -36.50
C VAL A 100 17.23 9.86 -36.66
N GLY A 101 17.96 9.07 -37.45
CA GLY A 101 19.38 9.18 -37.72
C GLY A 101 19.80 10.53 -38.30
N ARG A 102 19.87 11.57 -37.46
CA ARG A 102 20.56 12.82 -37.78
C ARG A 102 22.06 12.63 -37.57
N LYS A 103 22.71 12.28 -38.67
CA LYS A 103 24.15 12.38 -38.90
C LYS A 103 24.61 13.83 -38.63
N ARG A 104 25.13 14.12 -37.43
CA ARG A 104 25.91 15.35 -37.17
C ARG A 104 27.22 15.01 -36.47
N LYS A 105 28.26 15.74 -36.87
CA LYS A 105 29.69 15.54 -36.63
C LYS A 105 30.15 16.61 -35.63
N ARG A 106 30.84 16.18 -34.55
CA ARG A 106 31.71 16.97 -33.63
C ARG A 106 31.05 18.10 -32.81
N ASP A 107 31.51 18.53 -31.63
CA ASP A 107 32.73 18.31 -30.83
C ASP A 107 32.38 18.18 -29.32
N ASP A 108 33.25 17.49 -28.59
CA ASP A 108 33.14 17.08 -27.18
C ASP A 108 33.34 18.22 -26.15
N ALA A 109 32.51 18.24 -25.11
CA ALA A 109 32.86 18.81 -23.80
C ALA A 109 32.26 17.94 -22.66
N PRO A 110 33.08 17.40 -21.74
CA PRO A 110 32.60 16.52 -20.68
C PRO A 110 32.06 17.32 -19.48
N THR A 111 30.74 17.39 -19.32
CA THR A 111 30.10 17.85 -18.07
C THR A 111 29.72 16.65 -17.21
N THR A 112 30.56 16.37 -16.22
CA THR A 112 30.28 15.45 -15.11
C THR A 112 29.25 16.06 -14.16
N SER A 113 27.97 15.78 -14.37
CA SER A 113 26.92 15.99 -13.37
C SER A 113 26.40 14.62 -12.90
N THR A 114 27.06 14.08 -11.88
CA THR A 114 26.69 12.83 -11.20
C THR A 114 25.66 13.15 -10.13
N SER A 115 24.38 13.19 -10.50
CA SER A 115 23.27 13.20 -9.54
C SER A 115 22.69 11.78 -9.44
N THR A 116 23.28 10.97 -8.57
CA THR A 116 22.79 9.64 -8.19
C THR A 116 21.65 9.78 -7.18
N SER A 117 20.45 10.13 -7.66
CA SER A 117 19.22 9.89 -6.90
C SER A 117 18.73 8.48 -7.23
N THR A 118 19.09 7.52 -6.38
CA THR A 118 18.58 6.14 -6.43
C THR A 118 17.13 6.11 -5.92
N SER A 119 16.19 6.61 -6.73
CA SER A 119 14.78 6.37 -6.47
C SER A 119 14.47 4.92 -6.83
N THR A 120 14.20 4.10 -5.83
CA THR A 120 13.68 2.74 -6.01
C THR A 120 12.27 2.86 -6.60
N SER A 121 12.15 2.85 -7.93
CA SER A 121 10.85 2.75 -8.59
C SER A 121 10.33 1.35 -8.33
N SER A 122 9.36 1.23 -7.42
CA SER A 122 8.59 0.00 -7.29
C SER A 122 7.58 -0.04 -8.42
N ASP A 123 7.68 -1.07 -9.24
CA ASP A 123 6.71 -1.31 -10.30
C ASP A 123 5.53 -2.10 -9.73
N TYR A 124 4.33 -1.70 -10.12
CA TYR A 124 3.10 -2.32 -9.65
C TYR A 124 2.39 -3.02 -10.79
N HIS A 125 2.01 -4.26 -10.55
CA HIS A 125 1.32 -5.12 -11.50
C HIS A 125 -0.08 -5.43 -11.00
N GLY A 126 -1.02 -5.55 -11.94
CA GLY A 126 -2.41 -5.82 -11.62
C GLY A 126 -3.07 -6.76 -12.60
N LEU A 127 -4.05 -7.51 -12.11
CA LEU A 127 -4.90 -8.39 -12.91
C LEU A 127 -6.35 -8.20 -12.49
N ILE A 128 -7.21 -7.91 -13.45
CA ILE A 128 -8.66 -7.83 -13.24
C ILE A 128 -9.35 -9.08 -13.79
N ILE A 129 -10.23 -9.65 -12.98
CA ILE A 129 -11.08 -10.79 -13.31
C ILE A 129 -12.52 -10.31 -13.24
N SER A 130 -13.29 -10.49 -14.31
CA SER A 130 -14.71 -10.10 -14.37
C SER A 130 -15.60 -11.30 -14.67
N LEU A 131 -16.62 -11.49 -13.83
CA LEU A 131 -17.69 -12.48 -14.03
C LEU A 131 -18.98 -11.71 -14.33
N VAL A 132 -19.45 -11.79 -15.57
CA VAL A 132 -20.65 -11.10 -16.04
C VAL A 132 -21.81 -12.09 -16.07
N TYR A 133 -22.77 -11.93 -15.18
CA TYR A 133 -24.04 -12.64 -15.15
C TYR A 133 -25.14 -11.79 -15.79
N ASP A 134 -26.33 -12.35 -16.03
CA ASP A 134 -27.47 -11.61 -16.59
C ASP A 134 -27.86 -10.36 -15.75
N LYS A 135 -27.83 -10.49 -14.42
CA LYS A 135 -28.35 -9.47 -13.49
C LYS A 135 -27.27 -8.78 -12.67
N ALA A 136 -26.01 -9.23 -12.75
CA ALA A 136 -24.93 -8.70 -11.94
C ALA A 136 -23.56 -8.91 -12.60
N THR A 137 -22.61 -8.04 -12.24
CA THR A 137 -21.20 -8.22 -12.60
C THR A 137 -20.37 -8.28 -11.33
N TYR A 138 -19.68 -9.40 -11.14
CA TYR A 138 -18.67 -9.54 -10.10
C TYR A 138 -17.29 -9.21 -10.66
N LYS A 139 -16.48 -8.57 -9.83
CA LYS A 139 -15.12 -8.15 -10.19
C LYS A 139 -14.15 -8.52 -9.09
N PHE A 140 -12.97 -8.94 -9.50
CA PHE A 140 -11.84 -9.18 -8.61
C PHE A 140 -10.62 -8.50 -9.21
N ILE A 141 -9.77 -7.91 -8.37
CA ILE A 141 -8.54 -7.30 -8.81
C ILE A 141 -7.42 -7.76 -7.88
N ILE A 142 -6.36 -8.32 -8.44
CA ILE A 142 -5.15 -8.70 -7.72
C ILE A 142 -4.08 -7.68 -8.05
N TYR A 143 -3.48 -7.06 -7.03
CA TYR A 143 -2.31 -6.19 -7.18
C TYR A 143 -1.12 -6.76 -6.44
N THR A 144 0.04 -6.64 -7.06
CA THR A 144 1.35 -6.97 -6.46
C THR A 144 2.33 -5.85 -6.76
N ALA A 145 3.36 -5.74 -5.93
CA ALA A 145 4.51 -4.89 -6.17
C ALA A 145 5.69 -5.79 -6.56
N ASP A 146 6.41 -5.42 -7.61
CA ASP A 146 7.73 -5.98 -7.86
C ASP A 146 8.75 -5.17 -7.06
N LEU A 147 9.29 -5.78 -6.02
CA LEU A 147 10.35 -5.17 -5.21
C LEU A 147 11.68 -5.42 -5.93
N VAL A 148 11.87 -4.73 -7.05
CA VAL A 148 13.11 -4.76 -7.82
C VAL A 148 14.23 -4.19 -6.95
N GLY A 149 15.10 -5.07 -6.45
CA GLY A 149 16.38 -4.66 -5.87
C GLY A 149 16.34 -4.27 -4.40
N GLY A 150 16.20 -5.28 -3.53
CA GLY A 150 17.19 -5.37 -2.46
C GLY A 150 18.50 -5.87 -3.08
N GLU A 151 19.24 -4.99 -3.78
CA GLU A 151 20.66 -5.26 -4.02
C GLU A 151 21.24 -5.68 -2.68
N ASP A 152 21.87 -6.86 -2.64
CA ASP A 152 22.57 -7.38 -1.47
C ASP A 152 23.25 -6.20 -0.77
N GLN A 153 22.66 -5.70 0.31
CA GLN A 153 23.42 -4.96 1.31
C GLN A 153 24.37 -6.01 1.86
N GLN A 154 25.48 -6.21 1.14
CA GLN A 154 26.63 -6.94 1.60
C GLN A 154 26.87 -6.40 2.99
N ALA A 155 26.59 -7.24 3.99
CA ALA A 155 26.85 -6.95 5.38
C ALA A 155 28.22 -6.25 5.43
N PRO A 156 28.30 -5.04 6.01
CA PRO A 156 29.45 -4.15 5.83
C PRO A 156 30.70 -4.97 6.07
N THR A 157 31.44 -5.22 4.98
CA THR A 157 32.69 -5.98 5.07
C THR A 157 33.56 -5.17 6.01
N ARG A 158 33.73 -5.70 7.23
CA ARG A 158 34.58 -5.11 8.26
C ARG A 158 35.86 -4.62 7.58
N PRO A 159 36.28 -3.37 7.79
CA PRO A 159 37.53 -2.89 7.22
C PRO A 159 38.64 -3.81 7.71
N ARG A 160 39.13 -4.68 6.81
CA ARG A 160 40.32 -5.50 7.04
C ARG A 160 41.48 -4.54 7.26
N THR A 161 41.85 -4.38 8.52
CA THR A 161 43.13 -3.78 8.92
C THR A 161 44.25 -4.51 8.18
N ARG A 162 44.84 -3.83 7.18
CA ARG A 162 46.03 -4.27 6.47
C ARG A 162 47.21 -4.24 7.44
N THR A 163 47.55 -5.37 8.04
CA THR A 163 48.90 -5.58 8.59
C THR A 163 49.76 -6.13 7.46
N GLY A 164 50.72 -5.32 7.03
CA GLY A 164 51.67 -5.67 5.98
C GLY A 164 52.59 -6.81 6.42
N GLY A 165 52.90 -7.71 5.48
CA GLY A 165 53.81 -8.82 5.71
C GLY A 165 54.24 -9.52 4.42
N ARG A 166 55.31 -8.98 3.82
CA ARG A 166 56.44 -9.68 3.15
C ARG A 166 56.19 -10.51 1.86
N PRO A 167 57.03 -10.34 0.81
CA PRO A 167 57.04 -11.21 -0.36
C PRO A 167 57.98 -12.40 -0.13
N SER A 168 57.53 -13.61 -0.50
CA SER A 168 58.40 -14.77 -0.65
C SER A 168 57.94 -15.58 -1.86
N LYS A 169 58.78 -15.52 -2.91
CA LYS A 169 58.76 -16.43 -4.06
C LYS A 169 59.13 -17.84 -3.57
N LYS A 170 58.34 -18.87 -3.88
CA LYS A 170 58.77 -20.04 -4.65
C LYS A 170 57.73 -21.15 -4.72
N ASP A 171 57.81 -21.83 -5.86
CA ASP A 171 57.49 -23.22 -6.13
C ASP A 171 56.06 -23.69 -6.40
N MET A 172 55.88 -23.93 -7.70
CA MET A 172 55.17 -25.03 -8.35
C MET A 172 54.96 -26.27 -7.47
N SER A 173 53.71 -26.75 -7.41
CA SER A 173 53.44 -28.16 -7.74
C SER A 173 51.97 -28.36 -8.09
N ARG A 174 51.78 -29.25 -9.05
CA ARG A 174 50.54 -29.67 -9.70
C ARG A 174 49.67 -30.47 -8.73
N ARG A 175 48.35 -30.26 -8.78
CA ARG A 175 47.37 -31.32 -8.49
C ARG A 175 46.04 -31.06 -9.22
N PRO A 176 45.48 -32.04 -9.95
CA PRO A 176 44.19 -31.89 -10.60
C PRO A 176 43.10 -32.19 -9.57
N THR A 177 42.35 -31.16 -9.18
CA THR A 177 41.16 -31.33 -8.32
C THR A 177 39.94 -31.29 -9.20
N ILE A 178 39.19 -32.39 -9.15
CA ILE A 178 37.95 -32.65 -9.88
C ILE A 178 36.97 -31.50 -9.66
N THR A 179 36.64 -30.78 -10.73
CA THR A 179 35.60 -29.77 -10.79
C THR A 179 34.25 -30.45 -10.60
N THR A 180 33.79 -30.56 -9.36
CA THR A 180 32.40 -30.86 -9.06
C THR A 180 31.61 -29.58 -9.27
N THR A 181 30.94 -29.49 -10.43
CA THR A 181 29.89 -28.53 -10.72
C THR A 181 28.75 -28.73 -9.72
N SER A 182 28.93 -28.19 -8.53
CA SER A 182 27.86 -27.95 -7.59
C SER A 182 27.18 -26.66 -8.06
N THR A 183 26.17 -26.85 -8.88
CA THR A 183 25.12 -25.88 -9.20
C THR A 183 24.38 -25.59 -7.90
N THR A 184 25.05 -24.91 -6.98
CA THR A 184 24.45 -24.37 -5.78
C THR A 184 23.72 -23.13 -6.26
N SER A 185 22.50 -23.34 -6.76
CA SER A 185 21.49 -22.31 -6.85
C SER A 185 21.38 -21.71 -5.45
N MET A 186 22.12 -20.63 -5.21
CA MET A 186 21.89 -19.79 -4.05
C MET A 186 20.49 -19.25 -4.23
N THR A 187 19.55 -19.91 -3.56
CA THR A 187 18.18 -19.45 -3.40
C THR A 187 18.28 -18.17 -2.59
N SER A 188 18.49 -17.05 -3.28
CA SER A 188 18.20 -15.74 -2.74
C SER A 188 16.76 -15.84 -2.25
N ASN A 189 16.59 -15.85 -0.94
CA ASN A 189 15.31 -15.74 -0.26
C ASN A 189 14.76 -14.33 -0.53
N SER A 190 14.50 -14.02 -1.80
CA SER A 190 13.87 -12.79 -2.25
C SER A 190 12.45 -12.83 -1.72
N PHE A 191 12.31 -12.16 -0.58
CA PHE A 191 11.16 -11.46 -0.04
C PHE A 191 9.81 -11.88 -0.60
N GLY A 192 8.91 -12.30 0.30
CA GLY A 192 7.54 -12.69 -0.02
C GLY A 192 6.84 -11.60 -0.82
N ASN A 193 6.65 -11.86 -2.11
CA ASN A 193 5.78 -11.07 -2.97
C ASN A 193 4.35 -11.36 -2.51
N GLY A 194 3.91 -10.63 -1.49
CA GLY A 194 2.52 -10.60 -1.08
C GLY A 194 1.68 -9.83 -2.10
N ALA A 195 0.39 -10.11 -2.16
CA ALA A 195 -0.55 -9.38 -3.01
C ALA A 195 -1.80 -8.99 -2.25
N VAL A 196 -2.48 -7.95 -2.73
CA VAL A 196 -3.82 -7.58 -2.27
C VAL A 196 -4.86 -8.00 -3.29
N LEU A 197 -5.92 -8.68 -2.83
CA LEU A 197 -7.09 -9.05 -3.62
C LEU A 197 -8.27 -8.15 -3.23
N LEU A 198 -8.72 -7.33 -4.17
CA LEU A 198 -9.94 -6.54 -4.09
C LEU A 198 -11.09 -7.36 -4.66
N SER A 199 -12.17 -7.55 -3.91
CA SER A 199 -13.33 -8.33 -4.32
C SER A 199 -14.62 -7.51 -4.26
N LYS A 200 -15.38 -7.54 -5.36
CA LYS A 200 -16.77 -7.12 -5.47
C LYS A 200 -17.57 -8.33 -5.95
N SER A 201 -17.94 -9.22 -5.04
CA SER A 201 -18.69 -10.45 -5.36
C SER A 201 -19.57 -10.91 -4.20
N SER A 202 -20.37 -11.97 -4.43
CA SER A 202 -20.96 -12.73 -3.34
C SER A 202 -19.89 -13.53 -2.57
N PRO A 203 -20.18 -13.96 -1.33
CA PRO A 203 -19.30 -14.87 -0.58
C PRO A 203 -19.02 -16.18 -1.33
N SER A 204 -20.01 -16.75 -2.02
CA SER A 204 -19.85 -18.00 -2.78
C SER A 204 -18.92 -17.83 -3.99
N ALA A 205 -19.06 -16.73 -4.74
CA ALA A 205 -18.17 -16.43 -5.86
C ALA A 205 -16.74 -16.14 -5.41
N LEU A 206 -16.56 -15.44 -4.28
CA LEU A 206 -15.25 -15.24 -3.68
C LEU A 206 -14.62 -16.57 -3.25
N LYS A 207 -15.37 -17.43 -2.55
CA LYS A 207 -14.91 -18.76 -2.14
C LYS A 207 -14.46 -19.58 -3.36
N ALA A 208 -15.27 -19.60 -4.42
CA ALA A 208 -14.95 -20.33 -5.64
C ALA A 208 -13.67 -19.79 -6.33
N LEU A 209 -13.49 -18.46 -6.42
CA LEU A 209 -12.26 -17.87 -6.95
C LEU A 209 -11.06 -18.22 -6.07
N THR A 210 -11.14 -18.01 -4.76
CA THR A 210 -10.01 -18.28 -3.84
C THR A 210 -9.59 -19.75 -3.88
N ARG A 211 -10.55 -20.67 -4.01
CA ARG A 211 -10.28 -22.10 -4.20
C ARG A 211 -9.62 -22.38 -5.54
N TYR A 212 -10.15 -21.82 -6.64
CA TYR A 212 -9.53 -21.93 -7.95
C TYR A 212 -8.07 -21.44 -7.94
N LEU A 213 -7.81 -20.29 -7.29
CA LEU A 213 -6.46 -19.76 -7.17
C LEU A 213 -5.55 -20.69 -6.34
N ALA A 214 -6.05 -21.21 -5.22
CA ALA A 214 -5.30 -22.15 -4.38
C ALA A 214 -4.94 -23.44 -5.12
N ASP A 215 -5.93 -24.05 -5.80
CA ASP A 215 -5.76 -25.32 -6.51
C ASP A 215 -4.89 -25.16 -7.77
N THR A 216 -5.10 -24.10 -8.56
CA THR A 216 -4.40 -23.87 -9.84
C THR A 216 -2.98 -23.40 -9.65
N PHE A 217 -2.74 -22.51 -8.68
CA PHE A 217 -1.43 -21.90 -8.46
C PHE A 217 -0.69 -22.48 -7.26
N ALA A 218 -1.21 -23.53 -6.63
CA ALA A 218 -0.64 -24.19 -5.45
C ALA A 218 -0.33 -23.21 -4.31
N LEU A 219 -1.29 -22.34 -3.98
CA LEU A 219 -1.13 -21.41 -2.85
C LEU A 219 -1.07 -22.22 -1.55
N THR A 220 0.03 -22.09 -0.82
CA THR A 220 0.24 -22.82 0.45
C THR A 220 -0.60 -22.28 1.59
N GLU A 221 -0.95 -21.00 1.53
CA GLU A 221 -1.70 -20.29 2.55
C GLU A 221 -3.07 -19.85 2.05
N PRO A 222 -4.10 -19.87 2.92
CA PRO A 222 -5.41 -19.38 2.55
C PRO A 222 -5.38 -17.87 2.32
N ILE A 223 -6.15 -17.42 1.33
CA ILE A 223 -6.41 -15.99 1.13
C ILE A 223 -7.31 -15.52 2.27
N THR A 224 -6.85 -14.57 3.09
CA THR A 224 -7.62 -14.11 4.27
C THR A 224 -7.99 -12.62 4.20
N PRO A 225 -9.05 -12.18 4.91
CA PRO A 225 -9.43 -10.77 4.93
C PRO A 225 -8.31 -9.87 5.45
N LEU A 226 -8.03 -8.78 4.75
CA LEU A 226 -7.00 -7.82 5.13
C LEU A 226 -7.54 -6.88 6.22
N LYS A 227 -6.93 -6.91 7.41
CA LYS A 227 -7.29 -6.01 8.51
C LYS A 227 -6.38 -4.78 8.48
N LEU A 228 -6.93 -3.60 8.23
CA LEU A 228 -6.12 -2.39 8.15
C LEU A 228 -5.88 -1.81 9.55
N PRO A 229 -4.64 -1.46 9.92
CA PRO A 229 -4.36 -0.74 11.16
C PRO A 229 -5.06 0.62 11.19
N SER A 230 -5.49 1.05 12.39
CA SER A 230 -6.10 2.38 12.56
C SER A 230 -5.12 3.50 12.16
N LEU A 231 -3.84 3.35 12.50
CA LEU A 231 -2.79 4.30 12.13
C LEU A 231 -2.63 4.44 10.61
N LEU A 232 -2.74 3.34 9.85
CA LEU A 232 -2.65 3.37 8.39
C LEU A 232 -3.80 4.21 7.80
N ILE A 233 -5.04 4.00 8.25
CA ILE A 233 -6.17 4.77 7.70
C ILE A 233 -6.12 6.26 8.07
N GLN A 234 -5.55 6.61 9.23
CA GLN A 234 -5.32 7.99 9.65
C GLN A 234 -4.24 8.67 8.80
N THR A 235 -3.06 8.04 8.70
CA THR A 235 -1.94 8.56 7.91
C THR A 235 -2.27 8.68 6.42
N THR A 236 -3.04 7.73 5.87
CA THR A 236 -3.50 7.83 4.48
C THR A 236 -4.47 8.98 4.26
N LEU A 237 -5.32 9.33 5.23
CA LEU A 237 -6.15 10.55 5.15
C LEU A 237 -5.29 11.83 5.11
N GLU A 238 -4.32 11.97 6.01
CA GLU A 238 -3.42 13.14 6.00
C GLU A 238 -2.64 13.26 4.70
N ARG A 239 -2.06 12.15 4.23
CA ARG A 239 -1.34 12.09 2.95
C ARG A 239 -2.25 12.47 1.78
N TYR A 240 -3.49 11.98 1.80
CA TYR A 240 -4.48 12.29 0.77
C TYR A 240 -4.80 13.80 0.73
N LEU A 241 -5.19 14.37 1.88
CA LEU A 241 -5.49 15.80 2.00
C LEU A 241 -4.28 16.67 1.60
N THR A 242 -3.10 16.28 2.04
CA THR A 242 -1.83 16.92 1.69
C THR A 242 -1.56 16.88 0.20
N SER A 243 -1.70 15.71 -0.43
CA SER A 243 -1.45 15.51 -1.86
C SER A 243 -2.35 16.39 -2.71
N ILE A 244 -3.66 16.39 -2.43
CA ILE A 244 -4.63 17.24 -3.14
C ILE A 244 -4.30 18.74 -2.94
N ALA A 245 -3.99 19.16 -1.71
CA ALA A 245 -3.67 20.56 -1.43
C ALA A 245 -2.38 21.02 -2.15
N VAL A 246 -1.34 20.19 -2.16
CA VAL A 246 -0.07 20.48 -2.85
C VAL A 246 -0.27 20.53 -4.37
N LEU A 247 -1.00 19.57 -4.93
CA LEU A 247 -1.26 19.53 -6.38
C LEU A 247 -2.12 20.71 -6.83
N LEU A 248 -3.13 21.13 -6.05
CA LEU A 248 -3.89 22.35 -6.31
C LEU A 248 -3.03 23.61 -6.14
N GLY A 249 -2.17 23.66 -5.12
CA GLY A 249 -1.28 24.80 -4.85
C GLY A 249 -0.26 25.04 -5.97
N ARG A 250 0.18 23.98 -6.65
CA ARG A 250 1.07 24.04 -7.83
C ARG A 250 0.35 24.46 -9.11
N ARG A 251 -0.97 24.25 -9.20
CA ARG A 251 -1.73 24.45 -10.42
C ARG A 251 -2.13 25.91 -10.66
N GLY A 252 -1.21 26.67 -11.26
CA GLY A 252 -1.49 27.87 -12.06
C GLY A 252 -2.21 29.04 -11.38
N ARG A 253 -2.64 30.01 -12.21
CA ARG A 253 -3.15 31.35 -11.86
C ARG A 253 -4.51 31.38 -11.15
N ALA A 254 -5.06 30.21 -10.76
CA ALA A 254 -6.33 30.17 -10.06
C ALA A 254 -6.23 30.92 -8.72
N THR A 255 -7.25 31.70 -8.39
CA THR A 255 -7.28 32.41 -7.12
C THR A 255 -7.26 31.41 -5.95
N ALA A 256 -6.75 31.83 -4.80
CA ALA A 256 -6.80 31.04 -3.57
C ALA A 256 -8.22 30.52 -3.27
N ASP A 257 -9.23 31.35 -3.47
CA ASP A 257 -10.62 31.01 -3.19
C ASP A 257 -11.16 29.95 -4.17
N THR A 258 -10.79 30.03 -5.45
CA THR A 258 -11.10 28.98 -6.44
C THR A 258 -10.46 27.65 -6.04
N ARG A 259 -9.16 27.65 -5.67
CA ARG A 259 -8.45 26.44 -5.23
C ARG A 259 -9.07 25.84 -3.97
N CYS A 260 -9.47 26.69 -3.01
CA CYS A 260 -10.21 26.25 -1.82
C CYS A 260 -11.56 25.63 -2.18
N SER A 261 -12.35 26.26 -3.06
CA SER A 261 -13.65 25.72 -3.49
C SER A 261 -13.51 24.35 -4.18
N VAL A 262 -12.48 24.17 -5.01
CA VAL A 262 -12.18 22.88 -5.67
C VAL A 262 -11.76 21.84 -4.63
N PHE A 263 -10.85 22.20 -3.72
CA PHE A 263 -10.44 21.34 -2.60
C PHE A 263 -11.65 20.88 -1.77
N GLU A 264 -12.51 21.81 -1.36
CA GLU A 264 -13.71 21.51 -0.57
C GLU A 264 -14.69 20.60 -1.32
N SER A 265 -14.84 20.78 -2.63
CA SER A 265 -15.71 19.97 -3.47
C SER A 265 -15.18 18.54 -3.64
N VAL A 266 -13.86 18.39 -3.83
CA VAL A 266 -13.20 17.09 -3.96
C VAL A 266 -13.25 16.31 -2.65
N ILE A 267 -12.88 16.96 -1.54
CA ILE A 267 -12.78 16.31 -0.23
C ILE A 267 -14.17 16.06 0.37
N GLY A 268 -15.15 16.93 0.13
CA GLY A 268 -16.47 16.82 0.73
C GLY A 268 -16.41 16.81 2.27
N THR A 269 -17.46 16.29 2.92
CA THR A 269 -17.45 16.12 4.39
C THR A 269 -16.56 14.93 4.77
N VAL A 270 -15.59 15.16 5.65
CA VAL A 270 -14.79 14.08 6.24
C VAL A 270 -15.57 13.47 7.38
N ARG A 271 -15.84 12.17 7.31
CA ARG A 271 -16.55 11.40 8.33
C ARG A 271 -15.61 10.36 8.93
N LEU A 272 -15.47 10.35 10.25
CA LEU A 272 -14.69 9.38 10.98
C LEU A 272 -15.61 8.59 11.91
N THR A 273 -15.52 7.27 11.91
CA THR A 273 -16.16 6.42 12.90
C THR A 273 -15.10 5.94 13.87
N VAL A 274 -15.29 6.23 15.14
CA VAL A 274 -14.48 5.76 16.26
C VAL A 274 -15.21 4.59 16.90
N SER A 275 -14.56 3.43 17.03
CA SER A 275 -15.13 2.25 17.67
C SER A 275 -14.52 2.05 19.05
N PHE A 276 -15.35 1.59 20.00
CA PHE A 276 -14.95 1.32 21.38
C PHE A 276 -14.88 -0.19 21.62
N ALA A 277 -13.79 -0.65 22.23
CA ALA A 277 -13.68 -2.01 22.73
C ALA A 277 -14.41 -2.15 24.07
N PRO A 278 -15.15 -3.24 24.31
CA PRO A 278 -15.61 -3.56 25.67
C PRO A 278 -14.41 -3.67 26.63
N PRO A 279 -14.50 -3.18 27.89
CA PRO A 279 -15.67 -2.67 28.60
C PRO A 279 -15.75 -1.13 28.67
N VAL A 280 -14.94 -0.39 27.90
CA VAL A 280 -14.70 1.06 28.07
C VAL A 280 -16.01 1.86 28.14
N ALA A 281 -16.96 1.50 27.26
CA ALA A 281 -18.32 2.02 27.30
C ALA A 281 -19.28 0.92 26.80
N PRO A 282 -19.88 0.10 27.69
CA PRO A 282 -20.65 -1.09 27.28
C PRO A 282 -21.89 -0.75 26.44
N SER A 283 -22.40 0.48 26.56
CA SER A 283 -23.53 0.99 25.77
C SER A 283 -23.13 1.76 24.51
N LEU A 284 -21.88 2.23 24.40
CA LEU A 284 -21.43 3.05 23.27
C LEU A 284 -20.52 2.22 22.36
N LYS A 285 -21.08 1.73 21.26
CA LYS A 285 -20.36 0.90 20.28
C LYS A 285 -19.45 1.73 19.36
N SER A 286 -19.94 2.90 18.96
CA SER A 286 -19.23 3.79 18.04
C SER A 286 -19.64 5.25 18.21
N LEU A 287 -18.74 6.16 17.82
CA LEU A 287 -18.95 7.60 17.74
C LEU A 287 -18.62 8.05 16.32
N ASP A 288 -19.56 8.74 15.68
CA ASP A 288 -19.35 9.33 14.36
C ASP A 288 -19.01 10.82 14.47
N VAL A 289 -17.87 11.20 13.90
CA VAL A 289 -17.38 12.58 13.86
C VAL A 289 -17.45 13.08 12.42
N ASN A 290 -18.18 14.17 12.18
CA ASN A 290 -18.31 14.80 10.88
C ASN A 290 -17.59 16.15 10.87
N VAL A 291 -16.61 16.30 9.98
CA VAL A 291 -15.85 17.54 9.77
C VAL A 291 -16.26 18.14 8.42
N PRO A 292 -16.94 19.29 8.40
CA PRO A 292 -17.31 19.96 7.15
C PRO A 292 -16.10 20.27 6.27
N SER A 293 -16.25 20.15 4.94
CA SER A 293 -15.19 20.43 3.96
C SER A 293 -14.54 21.79 4.19
N ARG A 294 -15.35 22.82 4.45
CA ARG A 294 -14.89 24.19 4.72
C ARG A 294 -13.91 24.28 5.89
N THR A 295 -14.13 23.52 6.97
CA THR A 295 -13.22 23.48 8.11
C THR A 295 -11.87 22.88 7.72
N VAL A 296 -11.90 21.80 6.91
CA VAL A 296 -10.67 21.19 6.36
C VAL A 296 -9.97 22.16 5.42
N GLY A 297 -10.71 22.83 4.52
CA GLY A 297 -10.18 23.84 3.60
C GLY A 297 -9.45 24.98 4.32
N LEU A 298 -9.98 25.46 5.45
CA LEU A 298 -9.32 26.48 6.27
C LEU A 298 -7.97 26.02 6.83
N LEU A 299 -7.86 24.75 7.27
CA LEU A 299 -6.60 24.19 7.75
C LEU A 299 -5.55 24.08 6.62
N TYR A 300 -5.99 23.75 5.41
CA TYR A 300 -5.09 23.59 4.25
C TYR A 300 -4.91 24.89 3.44
N ARG A 301 -5.56 26.00 3.81
CA ARG A 301 -5.53 27.26 3.06
C ARG A 301 -4.12 27.76 2.78
N ARG A 302 -3.22 27.68 3.76
CA ARG A 302 -1.82 28.11 3.60
C ARG A 302 -1.09 27.33 2.49
N ARG A 303 -1.34 26.03 2.38
CA ARG A 303 -0.76 25.17 1.32
C ARG A 303 -1.41 25.44 -0.03
N LEU A 304 -2.73 25.65 -0.02
CA LEU A 304 -3.49 26.02 -1.21
C LEU A 304 -3.05 27.38 -1.76
N ASP A 305 -2.63 28.32 -0.93
CA ASP A 305 -2.17 29.64 -1.37
C ASP A 305 -0.88 29.58 -2.20
N GLY A 306 -0.11 28.48 -2.12
CA GLY A 306 1.13 28.31 -2.86
C GLY A 306 2.28 29.18 -2.32
N ALA A 307 2.21 29.59 -1.04
CA ALA A 307 3.20 30.47 -0.41
C ALA A 307 4.64 29.90 -0.40
N ASP A 308 4.82 28.62 -0.73
CA ASP A 308 6.12 27.97 -0.85
C ASP A 308 6.80 28.15 -2.22
N GLN A 309 6.16 28.84 -3.18
CA GLN A 309 6.78 29.21 -4.47
C GLN A 309 7.96 30.19 -4.36
N ASN A 310 8.33 30.62 -3.14
CA ASN A 310 9.53 31.43 -2.92
C ASN A 310 10.85 30.67 -3.21
N GLN A 311 10.83 29.34 -3.38
CA GLN A 311 12.06 28.59 -3.71
C GLN A 311 12.57 28.86 -5.14
N ASP A 312 11.69 29.17 -6.11
CA ASP A 312 12.13 29.43 -7.50
C ASP A 312 12.75 30.83 -7.66
N ARG A 313 12.37 31.79 -6.81
CA ARG A 313 12.99 33.13 -6.82
C ARG A 313 14.47 33.11 -6.41
N ASP A 314 14.88 32.13 -5.61
CA ASP A 314 16.27 31.98 -5.21
C ASP A 314 17.13 31.35 -6.33
N GLN A 315 16.55 30.53 -7.21
CA GLN A 315 17.26 30.01 -8.40
C GLN A 315 17.47 31.08 -9.47
N ASP A 316 16.51 31.97 -9.70
CA ASP A 316 16.69 33.09 -10.63
C ASP A 316 17.66 34.14 -10.08
N GLN A 317 17.72 34.34 -8.77
CA GLN A 317 18.76 35.17 -8.14
C GLN A 317 20.16 34.54 -8.26
N ALA A 318 20.28 33.21 -8.28
CA ALA A 318 21.55 32.53 -8.52
C ALA A 318 22.02 32.69 -9.99
N ARG A 319 21.11 32.64 -10.97
CA ARG A 319 21.45 32.86 -12.39
C ARG A 319 21.79 34.32 -12.72
N GLY A 320 21.16 35.29 -12.04
CA GLY A 320 21.48 36.71 -12.18
C GLY A 320 22.78 37.16 -11.50
N ARG A 321 23.46 36.29 -10.74
CA ARG A 321 24.73 36.62 -10.05
C ARG A 321 25.99 36.39 -10.89
N GLY A 322 25.90 35.71 -12.03
CA GLY A 322 27.05 35.44 -12.90
C GLY A 322 27.71 36.70 -13.48
N ASP A 323 26.92 37.73 -13.80
CA ASP A 323 27.44 38.96 -14.42
C ASP A 323 27.85 40.05 -13.43
N LYS A 324 27.42 39.96 -12.16
CA LYS A 324 27.79 40.96 -11.12
C LYS A 324 29.04 40.60 -10.35
N GLN A 325 29.56 39.37 -10.46
CA GLN A 325 30.77 38.96 -9.75
C GLN A 325 32.06 39.56 -10.34
N GLN A 326 32.04 40.05 -11.59
CA GLN A 326 33.17 40.81 -12.14
C GLN A 326 33.22 42.26 -11.65
N GLN A 327 32.11 42.82 -11.15
CA GLN A 327 32.07 44.22 -10.70
C GLN A 327 32.43 44.39 -9.22
N TYR A 328 32.30 43.34 -8.40
CA TYR A 328 32.57 43.38 -6.95
C TYR A 328 34.03 43.08 -6.55
N GLN A 329 34.91 42.66 -7.47
CA GLN A 329 36.35 42.50 -7.17
C GLN A 329 37.12 43.83 -7.11
N HIS A 330 36.51 44.99 -7.37
CA HIS A 330 37.16 46.30 -7.25
C HIS A 330 36.69 47.16 -6.08
N GLN A 331 35.74 46.68 -5.27
CA GLN A 331 35.15 47.48 -4.22
C GLN A 331 34.85 46.58 -3.03
N HIS A 332 35.84 46.33 -2.15
CA HIS A 332 35.71 46.11 -0.69
C HIS A 332 37.02 45.56 -0.11
N GLN A 333 37.98 46.46 0.13
CA GLN A 333 39.12 46.24 1.04
C GLN A 333 38.96 46.99 2.38
N ALA A 334 37.77 47.49 2.71
CA ALA A 334 37.56 48.21 3.95
C ALA A 334 36.15 48.00 4.51
N ARG A 335 36.08 47.76 5.83
CA ARG A 335 34.93 47.45 6.70
C ARG A 335 34.63 45.96 6.78
N GLY A 336 34.67 45.29 7.93
CA GLY A 336 34.63 45.78 9.30
C GLY A 336 33.67 44.87 10.06
N ARG A 337 34.19 44.14 11.05
CA ARG A 337 33.49 43.23 11.96
C ARG A 337 32.12 43.77 12.39
N GLY A 338 31.07 42.96 12.21
CA GLY A 338 29.74 43.16 12.74
C GLY A 338 29.15 41.80 13.10
N ASP A 339 28.73 41.67 14.36
CA ASP A 339 28.48 40.43 15.08
C ASP A 339 27.31 39.57 14.58
N GLN A 340 27.45 38.28 14.88
CA GLN A 340 26.52 37.17 14.64
C GLN A 340 25.18 37.37 15.38
N GLN A 341 24.09 37.49 14.62
CA GLN A 341 22.70 37.29 15.11
C GLN A 341 21.90 36.52 14.04
N ASP A 342 22.33 35.30 13.73
CA ASP A 342 21.63 34.40 12.78
C ASP A 342 21.36 33.04 13.43
N GLN A 343 20.63 32.99 14.56
CA GLN A 343 20.15 31.74 15.15
C GLN A 343 18.84 31.96 15.92
N ASN A 344 17.69 32.02 15.21
CA ASN A 344 16.35 31.69 15.77
C ASN A 344 15.20 31.90 14.74
N MET A 345 15.32 31.36 13.52
CA MET A 345 14.20 31.33 12.55
C MET A 345 13.76 29.91 12.15
N SER A 346 14.17 28.88 12.91
CA SER A 346 13.79 27.48 12.68
C SER A 346 12.40 27.11 13.20
N ASP A 347 11.77 27.95 14.03
CA ASP A 347 10.41 27.70 14.55
C ASP A 347 9.34 28.26 13.60
N ARG A 348 9.47 27.99 12.29
CA ARG A 348 8.28 28.08 11.42
C ARG A 348 7.33 27.01 11.92
N PRO A 349 6.07 27.36 12.31
CA PRO A 349 5.13 26.39 12.84
C PRO A 349 5.01 25.27 11.82
N THR A 350 5.57 24.13 12.24
CA THR A 350 5.66 22.90 11.50
C THR A 350 4.27 22.50 11.08
N ASP A 351 4.15 22.08 9.83
CA ASP A 351 3.02 21.41 9.21
C ASP A 351 1.80 21.21 10.11
N LEU A 352 0.71 21.92 9.77
CA LEU A 352 -0.59 21.69 10.38
C LEU A 352 -1.01 20.25 10.12
N ASP A 353 -0.83 19.41 11.14
CA ASP A 353 -1.30 18.03 11.15
C ASP A 353 -2.81 18.03 11.44
N PHE A 354 -3.58 17.61 10.43
CA PHE A 354 -5.02 17.51 10.50
C PHE A 354 -5.47 16.55 11.62
N MET A 355 -4.82 15.39 11.76
CA MET A 355 -5.21 14.39 12.76
C MET A 355 -4.82 14.82 14.16
N ALA A 356 -3.67 15.47 14.34
CA ALA A 356 -3.32 16.05 15.64
C ALA A 356 -4.34 17.12 16.07
N THR A 357 -4.73 17.99 15.13
CA THR A 357 -5.74 19.04 15.38
C THR A 357 -7.10 18.43 15.72
N LEU A 358 -7.53 17.43 14.95
CA LEU A 358 -8.80 16.74 15.15
C LEU A 358 -8.81 15.98 16.47
N THR A 359 -7.75 15.25 16.79
CA THR A 359 -7.62 14.47 18.03
C THR A 359 -7.64 15.39 19.25
N SER A 360 -6.91 16.51 19.20
CA SER A 360 -6.96 17.54 20.23
C SER A 360 -8.37 18.12 20.42
N TRP A 361 -9.08 18.41 19.31
CA TRP A 361 -10.46 18.90 19.38
C TRP A 361 -11.42 17.86 19.97
N ILE A 362 -11.29 16.58 19.60
CA ILE A 362 -12.13 15.51 20.17
C ILE A 362 -11.84 15.35 21.67
N LEU A 363 -10.57 15.36 22.06
CA LEU A 363 -10.15 15.30 23.46
C LEU A 363 -10.73 16.47 24.27
N ASP A 364 -10.63 17.70 23.78
CA ASP A 364 -11.17 18.90 24.44
C ASP A 364 -12.71 18.83 24.58
N ARG A 365 -13.42 18.36 23.55
CA ARG A 365 -14.89 18.35 23.54
C ARG A 365 -15.52 17.16 24.25
N THR A 366 -14.85 16.02 24.27
CA THR A 366 -15.45 14.76 24.74
C THR A 366 -14.67 14.12 25.87
N GLY A 367 -13.44 14.55 26.14
CA GLY A 367 -12.51 13.86 27.04
C GLY A 367 -11.94 12.56 26.46
N LEU A 368 -12.25 12.21 25.21
CA LEU A 368 -11.81 10.97 24.58
C LEU A 368 -10.44 11.15 23.92
N ASN A 369 -9.44 10.40 24.38
CA ASN A 369 -8.11 10.36 23.77
C ASN A 369 -8.01 9.24 22.73
N ILE A 370 -8.16 9.58 21.43
CA ILE A 370 -8.16 8.63 20.31
C ILE A 370 -6.79 8.03 20.03
N ASP A 371 -5.73 8.73 20.42
CA ASP A 371 -4.36 8.30 20.20
C ASP A 371 -3.63 8.25 21.56
N PRO A 372 -3.98 7.28 22.42
CA PRO A 372 -3.27 7.15 23.68
C PRO A 372 -1.79 6.88 23.35
N PRO A 373 -0.84 7.57 24.02
CA PRO A 373 0.56 7.23 23.87
C PRO A 373 0.71 5.72 24.10
N PRO A 374 1.55 5.03 23.31
CA PRO A 374 1.74 3.60 23.49
C PRO A 374 2.02 3.35 24.97
N PRO A 375 1.38 2.35 25.59
CA PRO A 375 1.62 2.05 26.99
C PRO A 375 3.14 1.93 27.16
N PRO A 376 3.72 2.49 28.24
CA PRO A 376 5.14 2.33 28.48
C PRO A 376 5.40 0.83 28.36
N THR A 377 6.26 0.46 27.41
CA THR A 377 6.74 -0.91 27.33
C THR A 377 7.50 -1.06 28.63
N ASP A 378 6.83 -1.64 29.64
CA ASP A 378 7.49 -2.10 30.85
C ASP A 378 8.59 -3.00 30.33
N ARG A 379 9.79 -2.43 30.26
CA ARG A 379 11.01 -3.19 30.02
C ARG A 379 11.00 -4.15 31.17
N ILE A 380 10.58 -5.38 30.90
CA ILE A 380 10.83 -6.51 31.75
C ILE A 380 12.34 -6.46 31.94
N ILE A 381 12.74 -5.89 33.06
CA ILE A 381 14.09 -6.03 33.58
C ILE A 381 14.12 -7.52 33.87
N ASP A 382 14.73 -8.27 32.95
CA ASP A 382 15.15 -9.64 33.17
C ASP A 382 16.15 -9.60 34.34
N ASP A 383 15.63 -9.55 35.56
CA ASP A 383 16.34 -9.94 36.77
C ASP A 383 16.45 -11.47 36.77
N ASN A 384 17.18 -11.98 35.79
CA ASN A 384 17.76 -13.32 35.80
C ASN A 384 18.92 -13.31 36.80
N ASN A 385 18.59 -13.39 38.08
CA ASN A 385 19.53 -13.95 39.04
C ASN A 385 18.79 -14.57 40.25
N LYS A 386 18.34 -15.81 40.09
CA LYS A 386 18.27 -16.72 41.25
C LYS A 386 18.44 -18.19 40.85
N GLU A 387 19.69 -18.58 41.02
CA GLU A 387 20.22 -19.92 41.33
C GLU A 387 19.20 -20.99 41.73
N ASN A 388 19.32 -22.13 41.04
CA ASN A 388 19.45 -23.49 41.58
C ASN A 388 18.81 -23.78 42.95
N ASN A 389 17.84 -24.69 42.98
CA ASN A 389 18.00 -25.85 43.85
C ASN A 389 17.29 -27.09 43.30
N GLU A 390 18.06 -28.16 43.22
CA GLU A 390 17.66 -29.53 42.88
C GLU A 390 16.75 -30.12 43.98
N THR A 391 15.87 -31.06 43.65
CA THR A 391 15.95 -32.48 44.10
C THR A 391 14.63 -33.25 43.98
N SER A 392 14.79 -34.53 43.62
CA SER A 392 14.03 -35.71 44.09
C SER A 392 12.65 -36.00 43.46
N THR A 393 12.57 -36.92 42.48
CA THR A 393 12.24 -38.36 42.61
C THR A 393 10.84 -38.70 43.17
N HIS A 394 9.98 -39.32 42.34
CA HIS A 394 9.39 -40.63 42.68
C HIS A 394 8.72 -41.33 41.46
N ASP A 395 8.93 -42.64 41.43
CA ASP A 395 8.49 -43.70 40.54
C ASP A 395 6.96 -43.97 40.43
N ASP A 396 6.52 -44.30 39.20
CA ASP A 396 5.75 -45.52 38.78
C ASP A 396 4.30 -45.76 39.32
N PRO A 397 3.54 -46.79 38.88
CA PRO A 397 2.89 -46.97 37.56
C PRO A 397 1.37 -47.26 37.62
N SER A 398 0.78 -47.47 36.43
CA SER A 398 -0.33 -48.39 36.13
C SER A 398 -1.72 -48.13 36.73
N GLN A 399 -2.74 -48.02 35.88
CA GLN A 399 -3.91 -48.91 35.99
C GLN A 399 -4.72 -48.97 34.68
N ALA A 400 -4.90 -50.22 34.24
CA ALA A 400 -5.89 -50.66 33.27
C ALA A 400 -7.26 -50.85 33.95
N GLY A 401 -8.32 -50.87 33.13
CA GLY A 401 -9.69 -51.26 33.48
C GLY A 401 -10.61 -50.82 32.35
N GLU A 402 -10.93 -51.71 31.41
CA GLU A 402 -12.07 -52.63 31.42
C GLU A 402 -13.38 -51.97 30.96
N GLU A 403 -13.78 -52.37 29.75
CA GLU A 403 -15.10 -52.79 29.28
C GLU A 403 -16.31 -52.48 30.17
N ASP A 404 -17.36 -51.88 29.59
CA ASP A 404 -18.73 -52.38 29.80
C ASP A 404 -19.65 -51.99 28.63
N GLU A 405 -20.22 -53.01 28.01
CA GLU A 405 -21.34 -52.93 27.07
C GLU A 405 -22.63 -52.66 27.86
N ARG A 406 -23.55 -51.84 27.34
CA ARG A 406 -24.98 -52.02 27.66
C ARG A 406 -25.92 -51.37 26.66
N GLU A 407 -26.90 -52.19 26.31
CA GLU A 407 -28.01 -52.03 25.39
C GLU A 407 -29.06 -50.99 25.83
N GLU A 408 -29.81 -50.54 24.82
CA GLU A 408 -31.25 -50.25 24.77
C GLU A 408 -31.98 -49.71 26.03
N SER A 409 -32.59 -48.54 25.88
CA SER A 409 -34.02 -48.36 26.22
C SER A 409 -34.61 -47.10 25.60
N GLU A 410 -35.80 -47.29 25.05
CA GLU A 410 -36.75 -46.30 24.55
C GLU A 410 -37.37 -45.46 25.68
N GLU A 411 -37.87 -44.28 25.27
CA GLU A 411 -38.98 -43.50 25.85
C GLU A 411 -39.03 -43.24 27.37
N ASP A 412 -38.82 -41.97 27.78
CA ASP A 412 -39.94 -41.18 28.33
C ASP A 412 -39.61 -39.69 28.52
N TYR A 413 -40.65 -38.86 28.43
CA TYR A 413 -40.64 -37.42 28.61
C TYR A 413 -40.36 -37.02 30.08
N GLN A 414 -39.23 -36.34 30.36
CA GLN A 414 -39.10 -35.52 31.57
C GLN A 414 -38.36 -34.19 31.36
N VAL A 415 -38.96 -33.17 31.97
CA VAL A 415 -38.58 -31.76 32.04
C VAL A 415 -37.23 -31.59 32.76
N ASN A 416 -36.21 -31.15 32.02
CA ASN A 416 -34.88 -30.86 32.57
C ASN A 416 -34.73 -29.38 32.93
N GLN A 417 -34.76 -29.06 34.23
CA GLN A 417 -34.05 -27.91 34.79
C GLN A 417 -32.56 -28.25 34.84
N ALA A 418 -31.73 -27.43 34.18
CA ALA A 418 -30.29 -27.66 34.09
C ALA A 418 -29.56 -27.18 35.37
N PRO A 419 -28.57 -27.95 35.88
CA PRO A 419 -27.72 -27.55 36.99
C PRO A 419 -26.62 -26.58 36.55
N ALA A 420 -26.36 -25.59 37.41
CA ALA A 420 -25.32 -24.58 37.23
C ALA A 420 -23.91 -25.21 37.16
N LYS A 421 -23.36 -25.28 35.94
CA LYS A 421 -21.94 -25.59 35.73
C LYS A 421 -21.10 -24.35 36.05
N LYS A 422 -20.31 -24.43 37.13
CA LYS A 422 -19.19 -23.52 37.43
C LYS A 422 -18.14 -23.69 36.32
N SER A 423 -18.16 -22.79 35.35
CA SER A 423 -17.07 -22.62 34.37
C SER A 423 -15.92 -21.88 35.04
N THR A 424 -14.82 -22.59 35.31
CA THR A 424 -13.51 -22.01 35.57
C THR A 424 -13.01 -21.37 34.28
N THR A 425 -13.23 -20.05 34.15
CA THR A 425 -12.75 -19.23 33.04
C THR A 425 -11.25 -19.06 33.19
N THR A 426 -10.48 -19.85 32.44
CA THR A 426 -9.06 -19.58 32.21
C THR A 426 -8.97 -18.29 31.38
N THR A 427 -8.63 -17.19 32.03
CA THR A 427 -8.47 -15.87 31.41
C THR A 427 -7.27 -15.89 30.47
N GLN A 428 -7.50 -16.36 29.25
CA GLN A 428 -6.55 -16.23 28.15
C GLN A 428 -6.37 -14.73 27.91
N SER A 429 -5.17 -14.21 28.17
CA SER A 429 -4.81 -12.81 27.98
C SER A 429 -4.92 -12.47 26.50
N GLN A 430 -6.11 -12.05 26.06
CA GLN A 430 -6.29 -11.53 24.70
C GLN A 430 -5.37 -10.31 24.54
N PRO A 431 -4.69 -10.20 23.38
CA PRO A 431 -3.89 -9.02 23.07
C PRO A 431 -4.78 -7.79 23.24
N GLN A 432 -4.36 -6.89 24.14
CA GLN A 432 -5.17 -5.72 24.50
C GLN A 432 -5.25 -4.81 23.27
N HIS A 433 -6.34 -4.91 22.54
CA HIS A 433 -6.67 -3.92 21.53
C HIS A 433 -6.83 -2.56 22.22
N PRO A 434 -6.34 -1.46 21.62
CA PRO A 434 -6.53 -0.15 22.19
C PRO A 434 -8.04 0.08 22.45
N PRO A 435 -8.39 0.65 23.61
CA PRO A 435 -9.77 0.78 24.07
C PRO A 435 -10.66 1.54 23.08
N MET A 436 -10.05 2.38 22.25
CA MET A 436 -10.68 3.20 21.24
C MET A 436 -9.80 3.23 20.00
N ARG A 437 -10.40 3.19 18.81
CA ARG A 437 -9.69 3.32 17.54
C ARG A 437 -10.59 3.93 16.47
N ILE A 438 -9.99 4.66 15.54
CA ILE A 438 -10.68 5.02 14.30
C ILE A 438 -10.84 3.74 13.49
N SER A 439 -12.08 3.36 13.21
CA SER A 439 -12.43 2.12 12.49
C SER A 439 -12.82 2.40 11.03
N ARG A 440 -13.24 3.63 10.71
CA ARG A 440 -13.63 4.02 9.36
C ARG A 440 -13.36 5.49 9.10
N ILE A 441 -12.92 5.79 7.89
CA ILE A 441 -12.82 7.15 7.34
C ILE A 441 -13.56 7.19 6.02
N SER A 442 -14.33 8.25 5.78
CA SER A 442 -14.99 8.54 4.51
C SER A 442 -14.83 10.00 4.15
N THR A 443 -14.53 10.28 2.89
CA THR A 443 -14.50 11.60 2.27
C THR A 443 -15.47 11.59 1.08
N GLY A 444 -15.54 12.69 0.33
CA GLY A 444 -16.21 12.76 -0.96
C GLY A 444 -15.56 11.88 -2.03
N ALA A 445 -14.26 11.59 -1.90
CA ALA A 445 -13.46 10.89 -2.91
C ALA A 445 -13.21 9.41 -2.60
N TYR A 446 -13.20 9.01 -1.32
CA TYR A 446 -13.02 7.61 -0.96
C TYR A 446 -13.63 7.26 0.42
N ALA A 447 -13.74 5.97 0.70
CA ALA A 447 -14.03 5.45 2.04
C ALA A 447 -13.16 4.23 2.32
N ILE A 448 -12.60 4.14 3.52
CA ILE A 448 -11.72 3.06 3.97
C ILE A 448 -12.08 2.63 5.41
N SER A 449 -11.89 1.35 5.76
CA SER A 449 -12.16 0.84 7.10
C SER A 449 -11.15 -0.21 7.56
N THR A 450 -11.00 -0.36 8.88
CA THR A 450 -10.14 -1.38 9.50
C THR A 450 -10.59 -2.82 9.20
N GLU A 451 -11.84 -3.01 8.77
CA GLU A 451 -12.39 -4.30 8.34
C GLU A 451 -12.04 -4.68 6.90
N GLY A 452 -11.14 -3.92 6.24
CA GLY A 452 -10.73 -4.22 4.89
C GLY A 452 -11.79 -3.86 3.85
N ARG A 453 -12.53 -2.76 4.06
CA ARG A 453 -13.42 -2.20 3.02
C ARG A 453 -12.82 -0.95 2.43
N LEU A 454 -12.82 -0.84 1.10
CA LEU A 454 -12.32 0.31 0.34
C LEU A 454 -13.31 0.69 -0.77
N LYS A 455 -13.58 1.99 -0.95
CA LYS A 455 -14.39 2.51 -2.06
C LYS A 455 -13.76 3.80 -2.57
N PHE A 456 -13.64 3.93 -3.89
CA PHE A 456 -13.34 5.20 -4.55
C PHE A 456 -14.59 5.77 -5.19
N ALA A 457 -14.77 7.08 -5.17
CA ALA A 457 -15.90 7.77 -5.79
C ALA A 457 -15.47 8.43 -7.11
N TRP A 458 -16.26 8.23 -8.16
CA TRP A 458 -15.96 8.80 -9.48
C TRP A 458 -16.17 10.32 -9.52
N LYS A 459 -17.20 10.81 -8.84
CA LYS A 459 -17.63 12.22 -8.94
C LYS A 459 -16.49 13.24 -8.73
N PRO A 460 -15.59 13.10 -7.73
CA PRO A 460 -14.45 14.02 -7.60
C PRO A 460 -13.43 13.96 -8.73
N VAL A 461 -13.28 12.82 -9.39
CA VAL A 461 -12.44 12.70 -10.60
C VAL A 461 -13.06 13.55 -11.71
N GLU A 462 -14.34 13.35 -12.02
CA GLU A 462 -15.07 14.10 -13.05
C GLU A 462 -15.06 15.61 -12.81
N MET A 463 -15.23 16.05 -11.56
CA MET A 463 -15.18 17.47 -11.20
C MET A 463 -13.81 18.10 -11.52
N VAL A 464 -12.72 17.38 -11.31
CA VAL A 464 -11.37 17.89 -11.60
C VAL A 464 -11.08 17.87 -13.10
N ASP A 465 -11.57 16.88 -13.84
CA ASP A 465 -11.41 16.79 -15.30
C ASP A 465 -12.13 17.93 -16.04
N GLY A 466 -13.25 18.43 -15.50
CA GLY A 466 -13.94 19.60 -16.07
C GLY A 466 -13.13 20.89 -15.98
N ILE A 467 -12.44 21.12 -14.85
CA ILE A 467 -11.68 22.35 -14.59
C ILE A 467 -10.46 22.48 -15.50
N THR A 468 -9.89 21.36 -15.95
CA THR A 468 -8.68 21.38 -16.78
C THR A 468 -8.97 21.91 -18.19
N ARG A 469 -10.19 21.71 -18.71
CA ARG A 469 -10.54 22.00 -20.10
C ARG A 469 -10.95 23.45 -20.35
N GLU A 470 -11.54 24.12 -19.36
CA GLU A 470 -12.11 25.46 -19.56
C GLU A 470 -11.06 26.59 -19.62
N GLY A 471 -9.77 26.30 -19.45
CA GLY A 471 -8.70 27.30 -19.39
C GLY A 471 -7.76 27.37 -20.59
N GLU A 472 -7.89 26.47 -21.57
CA GLU A 472 -6.88 26.27 -22.63
C GLU A 472 -7.29 26.82 -24.02
N ASP A 473 -8.49 27.40 -24.14
CA ASP A 473 -9.20 27.44 -25.43
C ASP A 473 -8.93 28.64 -26.37
N GLU A 474 -7.90 29.47 -26.19
CA GLU A 474 -7.72 30.63 -27.10
C GLU A 474 -6.29 30.94 -27.59
N GLY A 475 -5.29 30.12 -27.30
CA GLY A 475 -3.89 30.42 -27.65
C GLY A 475 -3.18 29.31 -28.43
N GLY A 476 -3.57 29.07 -29.67
CA GLY A 476 -3.01 28.01 -30.54
C GLY A 476 -1.51 28.12 -30.81
N GLY A 477 -0.69 27.53 -29.92
CA GLY A 477 0.72 27.24 -30.14
C GLY A 477 0.91 25.72 -30.23
N GLU A 478 1.33 25.23 -31.39
CA GLU A 478 1.47 23.82 -31.78
C GLU A 478 2.58 23.04 -31.03
N ASP A 479 2.95 23.43 -29.82
CA ASP A 479 3.93 22.71 -28.99
C ASP A 479 3.22 21.62 -28.14
N GLU A 480 2.46 20.75 -28.81
CA GLU A 480 1.51 19.78 -28.23
C GLU A 480 2.14 18.55 -27.54
N ASP A 481 3.46 18.38 -27.58
CA ASP A 481 4.09 17.08 -27.26
C ASP A 481 4.67 16.94 -25.82
N GLU A 482 4.70 18.00 -24.98
CA GLU A 482 5.43 17.95 -23.69
C GLU A 482 4.59 18.02 -22.40
N ASP A 483 3.29 18.34 -22.44
CA ASP A 483 2.50 18.56 -21.20
C ASP A 483 1.49 17.44 -20.84
N ASP A 484 1.43 16.34 -21.60
CA ASP A 484 0.52 15.21 -21.32
C ASP A 484 0.73 14.53 -19.95
N ALA A 485 1.94 14.64 -19.37
CA ALA A 485 2.22 14.14 -18.03
C ALA A 485 1.67 15.05 -16.91
N ARG A 486 1.39 16.34 -17.20
CA ARG A 486 0.92 17.33 -16.21
C ARG A 486 -0.59 17.37 -16.04
N THR A 487 -1.34 16.71 -16.90
CA THR A 487 -2.82 16.65 -16.85
C THR A 487 -3.36 15.45 -16.09
N GLN A 488 -2.50 14.65 -15.42
CA GLN A 488 -3.00 13.56 -14.59
C GLN A 488 -3.90 14.11 -13.49
N ASN A 489 -5.16 13.68 -13.50
CA ASN A 489 -6.15 14.06 -12.51
C ASN A 489 -5.62 13.79 -11.09
N MET A 490 -5.46 14.87 -10.30
CA MET A 490 -4.89 14.80 -8.95
C MET A 490 -5.64 13.87 -7.99
N VAL A 491 -6.95 13.70 -8.18
CA VAL A 491 -7.76 12.77 -7.37
C VAL A 491 -7.35 11.33 -7.68
N ARG A 492 -7.11 11.01 -8.96
CA ARG A 492 -6.59 9.69 -9.34
C ARG A 492 -5.22 9.43 -8.76
N GLY A 493 -4.33 10.45 -8.78
CA GLY A 493 -3.00 10.37 -8.16
C GLY A 493 -3.08 10.11 -6.66
N ALA A 494 -3.90 10.87 -5.93
CA ALA A 494 -4.05 10.68 -4.49
C ALA A 494 -4.74 9.35 -4.13
N ASN A 495 -5.74 8.91 -4.90
CA ASN A 495 -6.38 7.60 -4.73
C ASN A 495 -5.40 6.46 -5.01
N HIS A 496 -4.48 6.65 -5.95
CA HIS A 496 -3.43 5.71 -6.26
C HIS A 496 -2.44 5.56 -5.10
N GLU A 497 -1.94 6.66 -4.54
CA GLU A 497 -1.07 6.63 -3.34
C GLU A 497 -1.75 5.94 -2.14
N LEU A 498 -3.06 6.11 -1.99
CA LEU A 498 -3.83 5.39 -0.97
C LEU A 498 -3.85 3.88 -1.24
N LEU A 499 -4.12 3.46 -2.48
CA LEU A 499 -4.12 2.03 -2.85
C LEU A 499 -2.73 1.41 -2.68
N LYS A 500 -1.68 2.16 -3.00
CA LYS A 500 -0.28 1.77 -2.80
C LYS A 500 0.01 1.50 -1.32
N ALA A 501 -0.38 2.41 -0.42
CA ALA A 501 -0.22 2.22 1.02
C ALA A 501 -0.97 0.98 1.55
N VAL A 502 -2.15 0.68 0.98
CA VAL A 502 -2.91 -0.55 1.31
C VAL A 502 -2.17 -1.81 0.85
N LEU A 503 -1.57 -1.77 -0.34
CA LEU A 503 -0.78 -2.90 -0.86
C LEU A 503 0.51 -3.11 -0.04
N GLU A 504 1.23 -2.04 0.29
CA GLU A 504 2.41 -2.10 1.17
C GLU A 504 2.06 -2.72 2.53
N GLU A 505 0.91 -2.37 3.10
CA GLU A 505 0.42 -2.98 4.33
C GLU A 505 0.08 -4.47 4.14
N ALA A 506 -0.52 -4.86 3.03
CA ALA A 506 -0.81 -6.27 2.73
C ALA A 506 0.49 -7.09 2.63
N ILE A 507 1.52 -6.55 1.98
CA ILE A 507 2.86 -7.15 1.89
C ILE A 507 3.51 -7.22 3.28
N ARG A 508 3.37 -6.18 4.11
CA ARG A 508 3.88 -6.17 5.48
C ARG A 508 3.25 -7.27 6.33
N GLN A 509 1.92 -7.42 6.29
CA GLN A 509 1.21 -8.47 7.03
C GLN A 509 1.57 -9.88 6.55
N ALA A 510 1.81 -10.03 5.25
CA ALA A 510 2.30 -11.29 4.69
C ALA A 510 3.67 -11.69 5.24
N GLY A 511 4.56 -10.72 5.49
CA GLY A 511 5.87 -10.97 6.07
C GLY A 511 5.86 -11.31 7.57
N GLU A 512 4.81 -10.93 8.31
CA GLU A 512 4.71 -11.16 9.77
C GLU A 512 4.07 -12.52 10.13
N GLY A 513 3.36 -13.14 9.19
CA GLY A 513 2.65 -14.41 9.42
C GLY A 513 3.43 -15.69 9.11
N GLY A 514 4.65 -15.58 8.58
CA GLY A 514 5.46 -16.69 8.05
C GLY A 514 6.53 -17.25 8.98
#